data_AF-A0A951CWA4-F1
#
_entry.id   AF-A0A951CWA4-F1
#
_cell.length_a   1.000
_cell.length_b   1.000
_cell.length_c   1.000
_cell.angle_alpha   90.00
_cell.angle_beta   90.00
_cell.angle_gamma   90.00
#
_symmetry.space_group_name_H-M   'P 1'
#
loop_
_entity.id
_entity.type
_entity.pdbx_description
1 polymer ?
#
loop_
_entity_poly.entity_id
_entity_poly.type
_entity_poly.pdbx_seq_one_letter_code
_entity_poly.pdbx_strand_id
1 'polypeptide(L)'
;MAPHREQPQEADNAVESALEKGLAGLQQAASQLGANAIAVLVAEAFSLEIIYPQAREISCSPEVRQALNGLPGPVPAGAALAGFLRAAVASCAASFLLFPWRAERRVVTIVFGFDAPQPPHATVPDHVVENLNLAALAAWSVKEAARLRAELRAVNHQLASRKIVERAKSLLQTEQGMTEPQAYEFLRKLSRQRRVTISKLAEELVRAPRSDSPAAELKSHTG
;
A
#
# COMPACT_ATOMS: atom_id res chain seq x y z
N MET A 1 -22.08 29.85 -2.30
CA MET A 1 -20.67 29.46 -2.13
C MET A 1 -20.57 27.96 -2.34
N ALA A 2 -20.08 27.52 -3.50
CA ALA A 2 -19.79 26.11 -3.73
C ALA A 2 -18.44 25.76 -3.06
N PRO A 3 -18.29 24.60 -2.42
CA PRO A 3 -17.02 24.21 -1.81
C PRO A 3 -15.99 24.03 -2.92
N HIS A 4 -14.83 24.68 -2.77
CA HIS A 4 -13.68 24.44 -3.63
C HIS A 4 -13.36 22.95 -3.60
N ARG A 5 -13.46 22.30 -4.76
CA ARG A 5 -12.83 20.99 -4.98
C ARG A 5 -11.33 21.22 -4.91
N GLU A 6 -10.74 21.03 -3.74
CA GLU A 6 -9.28 20.87 -3.60
C GLU A 6 -8.86 19.80 -4.62
N GLN A 7 -7.97 20.17 -5.53
CA GLN A 7 -7.57 19.30 -6.61
C GLN A 7 -6.66 18.21 -6.03
N PRO A 8 -6.81 16.93 -6.42
CA PRO A 8 -5.96 15.83 -5.94
C PRO A 8 -4.45 16.10 -6.08
N GLN A 9 -4.05 16.95 -7.04
CA GLN A 9 -2.66 17.30 -7.33
C GLN A 9 -1.99 18.14 -6.21
N GLU A 10 -2.71 19.04 -5.55
CA GLU A 10 -2.14 19.90 -4.50
C GLU A 10 -1.87 19.13 -3.21
N ALA A 11 -2.77 18.20 -2.87
CA ALA A 11 -2.59 17.30 -1.74
C ALA A 11 -1.40 16.34 -1.97
N ASP A 12 -1.20 15.85 -3.19
CA ASP A 12 -0.08 14.96 -3.54
C ASP A 12 1.26 15.69 -3.40
N ASN A 13 1.37 16.91 -3.93
CA ASN A 13 2.58 17.74 -3.83
C ASN A 13 2.91 18.12 -2.36
N ALA A 14 1.89 18.38 -1.54
CA ALA A 14 2.08 18.70 -0.13
C ALA A 14 2.60 17.48 0.66
N VAL A 15 2.10 16.29 0.36
CA VAL A 15 2.55 15.03 0.97
C VAL A 15 3.99 14.71 0.56
N GLU A 16 4.34 14.89 -0.72
CA GLU A 16 5.70 14.68 -1.22
C GLU A 16 6.70 15.66 -0.58
N SER A 17 6.36 16.95 -0.47
CA SER A 17 7.21 17.93 0.22
C SER A 17 7.38 17.62 1.71
N ALA A 18 6.33 17.16 2.38
CA ALA A 18 6.41 16.75 3.78
C ALA A 18 7.31 15.51 3.97
N LEU A 19 7.26 14.57 3.01
CA LEU A 19 8.14 13.40 2.98
C LEU A 19 9.60 13.79 2.81
N GLU A 20 9.92 14.66 1.84
CA GLU A 20 11.29 15.14 1.62
C GLU A 20 11.87 15.85 2.85
N LYS A 21 11.09 16.74 3.47
CA LYS A 21 11.49 17.44 4.70
C LYS A 21 11.67 16.48 5.87
N GLY A 22 10.74 15.53 6.04
CA GLY A 22 10.85 14.49 7.05
C GLY A 22 12.10 13.63 6.86
N LEU A 23 12.37 13.23 5.62
CA LEU A 23 13.53 12.42 5.27
C LEU A 23 14.86 13.17 5.52
N ALA A 24 14.94 14.44 5.14
CA ALA A 24 16.10 15.26 5.45
C ALA A 24 16.34 15.37 6.97
N GLY A 25 15.27 15.54 7.74
CA GLY A 25 15.31 15.53 9.21
C GLY A 25 15.80 14.20 9.79
N LEU A 26 15.39 13.06 9.22
CA LEU A 26 15.85 11.73 9.63
C LEU A 26 17.35 11.53 9.38
N GLN A 27 17.85 11.94 8.22
CA GLN A 27 19.26 11.80 7.88
C GLN A 27 20.13 12.71 8.76
N GLN A 28 19.65 13.92 9.04
CA GLN A 28 20.31 14.83 9.98
C GLN A 28 20.33 14.24 11.40
N ALA A 29 19.22 13.68 11.87
CA ALA A 29 19.13 12.99 13.15
C ALA A 29 20.11 11.80 13.23
N ALA A 30 20.17 10.97 12.18
CA ALA A 30 21.10 9.85 12.11
C ALA A 30 22.55 10.31 12.25
N SER A 31 22.90 11.39 11.54
CA SER A 31 24.24 11.97 11.58
C SER A 31 24.59 12.53 12.97
N GLN A 32 23.65 13.23 13.61
CA GLN A 32 23.84 13.78 14.97
C GLN A 32 24.01 12.69 16.03
N LEU A 33 23.34 11.55 15.86
CA LEU A 33 23.44 10.41 16.77
C LEU A 33 24.65 9.51 16.48
N GLY A 34 25.38 9.74 15.38
CA GLY A 34 26.47 8.87 14.94
C GLY A 34 25.98 7.50 14.43
N ALA A 35 24.74 7.44 13.94
CA ALA A 35 24.18 6.22 13.37
C ALA A 35 24.75 5.98 11.96
N ASN A 36 25.16 4.74 11.67
CA ASN A 36 25.66 4.35 10.35
C ASN A 36 24.55 3.82 9.43
N ALA A 37 23.37 3.56 9.99
CA ALA A 37 22.20 3.10 9.27
C ALA A 37 20.93 3.71 9.87
N ILE A 38 19.93 3.88 9.02
CA ILE A 38 18.60 4.31 9.43
C ILE A 38 17.53 3.59 8.61
N ALA A 39 16.45 3.17 9.28
CA ALA A 39 15.27 2.67 8.61
C ALA A 39 13.99 3.11 9.30
N VAL A 40 12.90 3.10 8.53
CA VAL A 40 11.54 3.32 9.06
C VAL A 40 10.72 2.08 8.77
N LEU A 41 10.17 1.49 9.82
CA LEU A 41 9.31 0.33 9.75
C LEU A 41 7.87 0.73 10.06
N VAL A 42 6.92 0.08 9.40
CA VAL A 42 5.50 0.17 9.71
C VAL A 42 4.98 -1.20 10.05
N ALA A 43 4.56 -1.37 11.29
CA ALA A 43 3.89 -2.57 11.77
C ALA A 43 2.37 -2.37 11.72
N GLU A 44 1.67 -3.28 11.04
CA GLU A 44 0.21 -3.39 11.07
C GLU A 44 -0.23 -4.63 11.88
N ALA A 45 -1.49 -5.05 11.79
CA ALA A 45 -1.95 -6.26 12.49
C ALA A 45 -1.23 -7.54 11.99
N PHE A 46 -1.02 -7.64 10.67
CA PHE A 46 -0.52 -8.88 10.04
C PHE A 46 0.72 -8.70 9.18
N SER A 47 1.13 -7.46 8.88
CA SER A 47 2.30 -7.17 8.05
C SER A 47 3.31 -6.31 8.80
N LEU A 48 4.58 -6.42 8.40
CA LEU A 48 5.65 -5.54 8.80
C LEU A 48 6.37 -5.12 7.53
N GLU A 49 6.52 -3.82 7.33
CA GLU A 49 7.10 -3.27 6.11
C GLU A 49 8.21 -2.29 6.49
N ILE A 50 9.37 -2.37 5.86
CA ILE A 50 10.31 -1.25 5.81
C ILE A 50 9.84 -0.33 4.70
N ILE A 51 9.70 0.95 4.98
CA ILE A 51 9.31 1.97 4.00
C ILE A 51 10.46 2.92 3.66
N TYR A 52 11.54 2.87 4.43
CA TYR A 52 12.78 3.61 4.18
C TYR A 52 13.99 2.77 4.64
N PRO A 53 15.09 2.69 3.86
CA PRO A 53 15.37 3.42 2.62
C PRO A 53 14.66 2.90 1.38
N GLN A 54 14.20 1.64 1.41
CA GLN A 54 13.50 1.02 0.29
C GLN A 54 12.27 0.27 0.79
N ALA A 55 11.13 0.51 0.16
CA ALA A 55 9.88 -0.15 0.49
C ALA A 55 9.98 -1.67 0.27
N ARG A 56 9.81 -2.46 1.33
CA ARG A 56 9.76 -3.93 1.28
C ARG A 56 9.02 -4.53 2.47
N GLU A 57 8.28 -5.59 2.20
CA GLU A 57 7.64 -6.40 3.24
C GLU A 57 8.63 -7.38 3.87
N ILE A 58 8.49 -7.62 5.18
CA ILE A 58 9.39 -8.47 5.96
C ILE A 58 8.57 -9.38 6.86
N SER A 59 8.90 -10.66 6.84
CA SER A 59 8.35 -11.62 7.78
C SER A 59 9.01 -11.46 9.15
N CYS A 60 8.22 -11.34 10.20
CA CYS A 60 8.69 -11.25 11.57
C CYS A 60 7.93 -12.22 12.48
N SER A 61 8.60 -12.73 13.51
CA SER A 61 7.93 -13.52 14.54
C SER A 61 7.04 -12.62 15.44
N PRO A 62 6.06 -13.21 16.16
CA PRO A 62 5.23 -12.47 17.10
C PRO A 62 6.03 -11.75 18.20
N GLU A 63 7.14 -12.35 18.66
CA GLU A 63 8.00 -11.80 19.71
C GLU A 63 8.73 -10.55 19.23
N VAL A 64 9.28 -10.59 18.01
CA VAL A 64 9.89 -9.42 17.36
C VAL A 64 8.87 -8.30 17.19
N ARG A 65 7.64 -8.64 16.76
CA ARG A 65 6.55 -7.67 16.62
C ARG A 65 6.19 -7.02 17.95
N GLN A 66 6.07 -7.82 19.02
CA GLN A 66 5.79 -7.30 20.36
C GLN A 66 6.91 -6.36 20.82
N ALA A 67 8.17 -6.69 20.54
CA ALA A 67 9.31 -5.87 20.91
C ALA A 67 9.36 -4.54 20.12
N LEU A 68 9.03 -4.55 18.82
CA LEU A 68 8.88 -3.32 18.01
C LEU A 68 7.72 -2.45 18.49
N ASN A 69 6.66 -3.08 19.01
CA ASN A 69 5.54 -2.43 19.67
C ASN A 69 5.84 -2.11 21.14
N GLY A 70 7.11 -2.07 21.57
CA GLY A 70 7.54 -1.76 22.93
C GLY A 70 7.66 -0.25 23.21
N LEU A 71 8.40 0.10 24.26
CA LEU A 71 8.79 1.49 24.53
C LEU A 71 9.99 1.88 23.65
N PRO A 72 10.19 3.19 23.37
CA PRO A 72 11.43 3.66 22.78
C PRO A 72 12.63 3.23 23.63
N GLY A 73 13.72 2.83 22.99
CA GLY A 73 14.89 2.42 23.76
C GLY A 73 15.98 1.70 22.98
N PRO A 74 17.13 1.50 23.63
CA PRO A 74 18.30 0.85 23.04
C PRO A 74 18.10 -0.65 22.91
N VAL A 75 18.64 -1.20 21.82
CA VAL A 75 18.70 -2.63 21.53
C VAL A 75 20.17 -3.01 21.40
N PRO A 76 20.79 -3.57 22.45
CA PRO A 76 22.18 -3.98 22.41
C PRO A 76 22.38 -5.17 21.46
N ALA A 77 23.62 -5.39 21.01
CA ALA A 77 23.96 -6.40 20.02
C ALA A 77 23.55 -7.83 20.40
N GLY A 78 23.49 -8.13 21.70
CA GLY A 78 23.08 -9.45 22.21
C GLY A 78 21.57 -9.68 22.28
N ALA A 79 20.75 -8.66 22.00
CA ALA A 79 19.30 -8.82 22.06
C ALA A 79 18.77 -9.61 20.85
N ALA A 80 17.76 -10.46 21.05
CA ALA A 80 17.11 -11.20 19.97
C ALA A 80 16.61 -10.29 18.84
N LEU A 81 16.10 -9.11 19.20
CA LEU A 81 15.66 -8.09 18.25
C LEU A 81 16.82 -7.52 17.41
N ALA A 82 18.03 -7.41 17.96
CA ALA A 82 19.20 -6.94 17.19
C ALA A 82 19.57 -7.89 16.06
N GLY A 83 19.45 -9.21 16.29
CA GLY A 83 19.66 -10.22 15.24
C GLY A 83 18.68 -10.05 14.08
N PHE A 84 17.40 -9.86 14.39
CA PHE A 84 16.37 -9.58 13.39
C PHE A 84 16.64 -8.27 12.65
N LEU A 85 16.87 -7.17 13.36
CA LEU A 85 17.11 -5.86 12.75
C LEU A 85 18.38 -5.85 11.88
N ARG A 86 19.41 -6.61 12.26
CA ARG A 86 20.61 -6.74 11.42
C ARG A 86 20.32 -7.44 10.10
N ALA A 87 19.57 -8.54 10.14
CA ALA A 87 19.17 -9.25 8.93
C ALA A 87 18.18 -8.44 8.08
N ALA A 88 17.26 -7.74 8.72
CA ALA A 88 16.13 -7.09 8.07
C ALA A 88 16.39 -5.63 7.68
N VAL A 89 17.25 -4.89 8.37
CA VAL A 89 17.45 -3.45 8.21
C VAL A 89 18.88 -3.14 7.75
N ALA A 90 19.89 -3.49 8.55
CA ALA A 90 21.27 -3.11 8.30
C ALA A 90 22.24 -4.20 8.74
N SER A 91 22.81 -4.93 7.77
CA SER A 91 23.68 -6.08 8.02
C SER A 91 24.99 -5.70 8.74
N CYS A 92 25.47 -4.48 8.57
CA CYS A 92 26.67 -3.94 9.21
C CYS A 92 26.44 -3.43 10.64
N ALA A 93 25.21 -3.11 11.04
CA ALA A 93 24.95 -2.54 12.37
C ALA A 93 25.06 -3.62 13.46
N ALA A 94 25.76 -3.28 14.55
CA ALA A 94 25.91 -4.13 15.72
C ALA A 94 24.77 -3.95 16.73
N SER A 95 24.35 -2.71 16.99
CA SER A 95 23.27 -2.38 17.92
C SER A 95 22.30 -1.38 17.29
N PHE A 96 21.13 -1.19 17.93
CA PHE A 96 20.06 -0.35 17.40
C PHE A 96 19.43 0.54 18.45
N LEU A 97 18.81 1.64 18.03
CA LEU A 97 17.97 2.49 18.87
C LEU A 97 16.61 2.68 18.19
N LEU A 98 15.54 2.38 18.92
CA LEU A 98 14.18 2.34 18.42
C LEU A 98 13.34 3.53 18.89
N PHE A 99 12.61 4.13 17.97
CA PHE A 99 11.60 5.17 18.23
C PHE A 99 10.25 4.77 17.64
N PRO A 100 9.46 3.97 18.37
CA PRO A 100 8.11 3.64 17.98
C PRO A 100 7.17 4.85 18.21
N TRP A 101 6.58 5.34 17.12
CA TRP A 101 5.47 6.27 17.10
C TRP A 101 4.17 5.49 16.87
N ARG A 102 3.23 5.60 17.82
CA ARG A 102 1.95 4.87 17.77
C ARG A 102 0.85 5.76 17.21
N ALA A 103 0.15 5.25 16.20
CA ALA A 103 -1.03 5.89 15.62
C ALA A 103 -2.16 4.85 15.50
N GLU A 104 -3.18 4.96 16.35
CA GLU A 104 -4.35 4.06 16.45
C GLU A 104 -4.05 2.55 16.29
N ARG A 105 -4.08 2.05 15.04
CA ARG A 105 -3.90 0.63 14.67
C ARG A 105 -2.53 0.28 14.09
N ARG A 106 -1.61 1.25 14.05
CA ARG A 106 -0.28 1.10 13.45
C ARG A 106 0.80 1.61 14.38
N VAL A 107 1.98 1.01 14.24
CA VAL A 107 3.20 1.49 14.89
C VAL A 107 4.22 1.79 13.80
N VAL A 108 4.67 3.04 13.72
CA VAL A 108 5.77 3.47 12.86
C VAL A 108 7.02 3.51 13.73
N THR A 109 8.01 2.69 13.42
CA THR A 109 9.22 2.60 14.23
C THR A 109 10.42 3.08 13.43
N ILE A 110 11.06 4.14 13.89
CA ILE A 110 12.35 4.59 13.36
C ILE A 110 13.45 3.78 14.05
N VAL A 111 14.36 3.24 13.26
CA VAL A 111 15.51 2.44 13.70
C VAL A 111 16.78 3.16 13.31
N PHE A 112 17.65 3.40 14.29
CA PHE A 112 19.03 3.82 14.07
C PHE A 112 19.96 2.65 14.33
N GLY A 113 20.88 2.36 13.43
CA GLY A 113 21.91 1.34 13.57
C GLY A 113 23.27 1.95 13.95
N PHE A 114 24.05 1.23 14.75
CA PHE A 114 25.38 1.64 15.21
C PHE A 114 26.37 0.48 15.12
N ASP A 115 27.64 0.80 14.81
CA ASP A 115 28.74 -0.20 14.81
C ASP A 115 29.14 -0.66 16.21
N ALA A 116 28.87 0.15 17.23
CA ALA A 116 29.14 -0.20 18.62
C ALA A 116 28.19 -1.32 19.10
N PRO A 117 28.64 -2.23 19.99
CA PRO A 117 27.82 -3.31 20.52
C PRO A 117 26.68 -2.81 21.43
N GLN A 118 26.76 -1.57 21.88
CA GLN A 118 25.71 -0.86 22.59
C GLN A 118 25.53 0.53 21.97
N PRO A 119 24.30 1.04 21.85
CA PRO A 119 24.07 2.36 21.30
C PRO A 119 24.78 3.43 22.15
N PRO A 120 25.41 4.45 21.54
CA PRO A 120 26.11 5.51 22.26
C PRO A 120 25.15 6.38 23.08
N HIS A 121 23.87 6.40 22.71
CA HIS A 121 22.82 7.15 23.36
C HIS A 121 21.74 6.20 23.89
N ALA A 122 21.39 6.32 25.17
CA ALA A 122 20.26 5.59 25.77
C ALA A 122 18.91 6.23 25.40
N THR A 123 18.91 7.54 25.15
CA THR A 123 17.75 8.34 24.74
C THR A 123 18.16 9.32 23.66
N VAL A 124 17.22 9.72 22.80
CA VAL A 124 17.45 10.75 21.78
C VAL A 124 17.16 12.13 22.38
N PRO A 125 17.98 13.17 22.09
CA PRO A 125 17.71 14.52 22.55
C PRO A 125 16.36 15.07 22.08
N ASP A 126 15.69 15.88 22.90
CA ASP A 126 14.32 16.38 22.62
C ASP A 126 14.18 17.08 21.26
N HIS A 127 15.18 17.89 20.88
CA HIS A 127 15.20 18.60 19.59
C HIS A 127 15.28 17.67 18.38
N VAL A 128 15.79 16.44 18.56
CA VAL A 128 15.83 15.43 17.52
C VAL A 128 14.50 14.68 17.47
N VAL A 129 13.86 14.42 18.63
CA VAL A 129 12.56 13.74 18.73
C VAL A 129 11.49 14.43 17.89
N GLU A 130 11.46 15.76 17.87
CA GLU A 130 10.51 16.52 17.06
C GLU A 130 10.65 16.23 15.56
N ASN A 131 11.88 16.19 15.06
CA ASN A 131 12.17 15.81 13.68
C ASN A 131 11.78 14.35 13.38
N LEU A 132 11.98 13.44 14.36
CA LEU A 132 11.56 12.04 14.23
C LEU A 132 10.04 11.92 14.12
N ASN A 133 9.29 12.68 14.91
CA ASN A 133 7.82 12.67 14.86
C ASN A 133 7.31 13.20 13.52
N LEU A 134 7.89 14.28 13.00
CA LEU A 134 7.54 14.81 11.67
C LEU A 134 7.81 13.78 10.57
N ALA A 135 8.96 13.11 10.64
CA ALA A 135 9.30 12.09 9.69
C ALA A 135 8.41 10.85 9.80
N ALA A 136 8.09 10.39 11.00
CA ALA A 136 7.17 9.28 11.23
C ALA A 136 5.76 9.62 10.71
N LEU A 137 5.30 10.86 10.92
CA LEU A 137 4.03 11.35 10.39
C LEU A 137 4.02 11.41 8.86
N ALA A 138 5.09 11.91 8.24
CA ALA A 138 5.21 11.99 6.79
C ALA A 138 5.28 10.59 6.14
N ALA A 139 6.06 9.69 6.73
CA ALA A 139 6.12 8.29 6.36
C ALA A 139 4.74 7.59 6.45
N TRP A 140 4.00 7.85 7.54
CA TRP A 140 2.65 7.34 7.73
C TRP A 140 1.67 7.90 6.70
N SER A 141 1.69 9.21 6.45
CA SER A 141 0.72 9.87 5.57
C SER A 141 0.87 9.40 4.13
N VAL A 142 2.09 9.19 3.65
CA VAL A 142 2.38 8.64 2.32
C VAL A 142 1.79 7.24 2.18
N LYS A 143 2.02 6.35 3.15
CA LYS A 143 1.47 4.99 3.13
C LYS A 143 -0.05 4.99 3.19
N GLU A 144 -0.64 5.82 4.04
CA GLU A 144 -2.10 5.90 4.17
C GLU A 144 -2.74 6.46 2.90
N ALA A 145 -2.15 7.49 2.29
CA ALA A 145 -2.62 8.02 1.01
C ALA A 145 -2.49 6.96 -0.10
N ALA A 146 -1.41 6.17 -0.15
CA ALA A 146 -1.26 5.09 -1.11
C ALA A 146 -2.34 3.99 -0.94
N ARG A 147 -2.65 3.61 0.30
CA ARG A 147 -3.73 2.67 0.63
C ARG A 147 -5.09 3.17 0.17
N LEU A 148 -5.45 4.40 0.56
CA LEU A 148 -6.73 5.00 0.18
C LEU A 148 -6.88 5.13 -1.34
N ARG A 149 -5.80 5.49 -2.05
CA ARG A 149 -5.79 5.49 -3.52
C ARG A 149 -6.00 4.09 -4.11
N ALA A 150 -5.41 3.05 -3.53
CA ALA A 150 -5.62 1.67 -3.98
C ALA A 150 -7.06 1.22 -3.76
N GLU A 151 -7.65 1.51 -2.60
CA GLU A 151 -9.06 1.24 -2.30
C GLU A 151 -9.98 1.98 -3.28
N LEU A 152 -9.73 3.28 -3.52
CA LEU A 152 -10.48 4.08 -4.48
C LEU A 152 -10.39 3.51 -5.90
N ARG A 153 -9.19 3.09 -6.35
CA ARG A 153 -9.00 2.42 -7.65
C ARG A 153 -9.79 1.12 -7.74
N ALA A 154 -9.77 0.30 -6.70
CA ALA A 154 -10.50 -0.96 -6.67
C ALA A 154 -12.02 -0.73 -6.76
N VAL A 155 -12.56 0.23 -6.00
CA VAL A 155 -13.98 0.61 -6.05
C VAL A 155 -14.35 1.17 -7.42
N ASN A 156 -13.53 2.06 -7.98
CA ASN A 156 -13.78 2.61 -9.33
C ASN A 156 -13.74 1.53 -10.41
N HIS A 157 -12.82 0.57 -10.30
CA HIS A 157 -12.76 -0.57 -11.21
C HIS A 157 -14.03 -1.42 -11.13
N GLN A 158 -14.55 -1.68 -9.92
CA GLN A 158 -15.83 -2.39 -9.74
C GLN A 158 -17.01 -1.62 -10.35
N LEU A 159 -17.06 -0.30 -10.16
CA LEU A 159 -18.12 0.54 -10.74
C LEU A 159 -18.04 0.58 -12.27
N ALA A 160 -16.86 0.74 -12.84
CA ALA A 160 -16.64 0.67 -14.29
C ALA A 160 -17.03 -0.70 -14.85
N SER A 161 -16.64 -1.77 -14.16
CA SER A 161 -16.99 -3.17 -14.49
C SER A 161 -18.50 -3.40 -14.48
N ARG A 162 -19.26 -2.78 -13.57
CA ARG A 162 -20.73 -2.84 -13.57
C ARG A 162 -21.32 -2.07 -14.74
N LYS A 163 -20.88 -0.81 -14.93
CA LYS A 163 -21.36 0.05 -16.03
C LYS A 163 -21.17 -0.59 -17.40
N ILE A 164 -20.03 -1.24 -17.64
CA ILE A 164 -19.79 -1.87 -18.94
C ILE A 164 -20.68 -3.09 -19.17
N VAL A 165 -20.94 -3.88 -18.13
CA VAL A 165 -21.86 -5.02 -18.20
C VAL A 165 -23.29 -4.54 -18.46
N GLU A 166 -23.74 -3.49 -17.76
CA GLU A 166 -25.04 -2.87 -18.04
C GLU A 166 -25.13 -2.39 -19.50
N ARG A 167 -24.08 -1.74 -20.01
CA ARG A 167 -24.05 -1.26 -21.40
C ARG A 167 -24.09 -2.40 -22.42
N ALA A 168 -23.37 -3.50 -22.17
CA ALA A 168 -23.44 -4.69 -23.01
C ALA A 168 -24.82 -5.34 -22.97
N LYS A 169 -25.46 -5.43 -21.80
CA LYS A 169 -26.85 -5.88 -21.69
C LYS A 169 -27.79 -4.98 -22.50
N SER A 170 -27.68 -3.66 -22.40
CA SER A 170 -28.49 -2.74 -23.20
C SER A 170 -28.28 -2.95 -24.69
N LEU A 171 -27.04 -3.14 -25.16
CA LEU A 171 -26.74 -3.44 -26.55
C LEU A 171 -27.42 -4.74 -27.02
N LEU A 172 -27.30 -5.83 -26.25
CA LEU A 172 -27.95 -7.11 -26.56
C LEU A 172 -29.49 -7.00 -26.59
N GLN A 173 -30.06 -6.19 -25.69
CA GLN A 173 -31.50 -5.92 -25.69
C GLN A 173 -31.92 -5.17 -26.96
N THR A 174 -31.19 -4.12 -27.36
CA THR A 174 -31.53 -3.30 -28.52
C THR A 174 -31.26 -4.02 -29.86
N GLU A 175 -30.12 -4.70 -29.99
CA GLU A 175 -29.70 -5.29 -31.27
C GLU A 175 -30.20 -6.72 -31.48
N GLN A 176 -30.41 -7.49 -30.41
CA GLN A 176 -30.79 -8.91 -30.49
C GLN A 176 -32.18 -9.18 -29.92
N GLY A 177 -32.90 -8.15 -29.44
CA GLY A 177 -34.24 -8.29 -28.88
C GLY A 177 -34.29 -9.13 -27.61
N MET A 178 -33.17 -9.32 -26.93
CA MET A 178 -33.11 -10.07 -25.68
C MET A 178 -33.80 -9.29 -24.55
N THR A 179 -34.36 -9.98 -23.56
CA THR A 179 -34.70 -9.34 -22.28
C THR A 179 -33.46 -9.18 -21.41
N GLU A 180 -33.50 -8.30 -20.41
CA GLU A 180 -32.36 -8.11 -19.50
C GLU A 180 -31.85 -9.43 -18.85
N PRO A 181 -32.72 -10.33 -18.33
CA PRO A 181 -32.27 -11.62 -17.80
C PRO A 181 -31.60 -12.51 -18.86
N GLN A 182 -32.12 -12.52 -20.09
CA GLN A 182 -31.55 -13.29 -21.20
C GLN A 182 -30.17 -12.76 -21.61
N ALA A 183 -30.01 -11.43 -21.67
CA ALA A 183 -28.74 -10.79 -21.99
C ALA A 183 -27.67 -11.10 -20.92
N TYR A 184 -28.03 -11.06 -19.63
CA TYR A 184 -27.09 -11.42 -18.56
C TYR A 184 -26.67 -12.90 -18.61
N GLU A 185 -27.62 -13.83 -18.80
CA GLU A 185 -27.29 -15.26 -18.92
C GLU A 185 -26.48 -15.56 -20.17
N PHE A 186 -26.72 -14.86 -21.28
CA PHE A 186 -25.89 -14.94 -22.48
C PHE A 186 -24.44 -14.54 -22.20
N LEU A 187 -24.24 -13.35 -21.61
CA LEU A 187 -22.90 -12.87 -21.21
C LEU A 187 -22.20 -13.84 -20.26
N ARG A 188 -22.93 -14.37 -19.28
CA ARG A 188 -22.41 -15.35 -18.31
C ARG A 188 -21.99 -16.66 -18.97
N LYS A 189 -22.80 -17.20 -19.89
CA LYS A 189 -22.52 -18.45 -20.61
C LYS A 189 -21.30 -18.29 -21.52
N LEU A 190 -21.24 -17.21 -22.29
CA LEU A 190 -20.14 -16.93 -23.20
C LEU A 190 -18.84 -16.62 -22.45
N SER A 191 -18.91 -15.92 -21.31
CA SER A 191 -17.78 -15.69 -20.40
C SER A 191 -17.18 -17.01 -19.90
N ARG A 192 -18.02 -17.97 -19.50
CA ARG A 192 -17.57 -19.31 -19.08
C ARG A 192 -16.92 -20.08 -20.22
N GLN A 193 -17.53 -20.08 -21.40
CA GLN A 193 -17.00 -20.77 -22.59
C GLN A 193 -15.63 -20.21 -22.99
N ARG A 194 -15.46 -18.88 -22.96
CA ARG A 194 -14.22 -18.19 -23.33
C ARG A 194 -13.22 -18.05 -22.18
N ARG A 195 -13.56 -18.50 -20.96
CA ARG A 195 -12.74 -18.37 -19.74
C ARG A 195 -12.26 -16.94 -19.46
N VAL A 196 -13.10 -15.95 -19.75
CA VAL A 196 -12.84 -14.53 -19.47
C VAL A 196 -13.88 -14.01 -18.47
N THR A 197 -13.59 -12.90 -17.78
CA THR A 197 -14.58 -12.28 -16.89
C THR A 197 -15.74 -11.71 -17.69
N ILE A 198 -16.95 -11.67 -17.11
CA ILE A 198 -18.14 -11.08 -17.74
C ILE A 198 -17.89 -9.62 -18.15
N SER A 199 -17.20 -8.85 -17.31
CA SER A 199 -16.85 -7.44 -17.62
C SER A 199 -15.91 -7.32 -18.83
N LYS A 200 -14.91 -8.20 -18.95
CA LYS A 200 -14.02 -8.21 -20.13
C LYS A 200 -14.78 -8.58 -21.41
N LEU A 201 -15.64 -9.59 -21.35
CA LEU A 201 -16.52 -9.92 -22.47
C LEU A 201 -17.45 -8.76 -22.84
N ALA A 202 -18.01 -8.08 -21.84
CA ALA A 202 -18.86 -6.91 -22.05
C ALA A 202 -18.10 -5.74 -22.69
N GLU A 203 -16.84 -5.51 -22.31
CA GLU A 203 -15.96 -4.53 -22.98
C GLU A 203 -15.74 -4.88 -24.46
N GLU A 204 -15.47 -6.16 -24.77
CA GLU A 204 -15.29 -6.64 -26.15
C GLU A 204 -16.56 -6.40 -26.98
N LEU A 205 -17.73 -6.76 -26.45
CA LEU A 205 -19.02 -6.56 -27.11
C LEU A 205 -19.34 -5.08 -27.34
N VAL A 206 -19.09 -4.23 -26.34
CA VAL A 206 -19.33 -2.78 -26.46
C VAL A 206 -18.34 -2.12 -27.43
N ARG A 207 -17.13 -2.68 -27.60
CA ARG A 207 -16.10 -2.18 -28.54
C ARG A 207 -16.28 -2.68 -29.96
N ALA A 208 -16.93 -3.82 -30.16
CA ALA A 208 -17.24 -4.40 -31.47
C ALA A 208 -18.71 -4.18 -31.92
N PRO A 209 -19.31 -2.97 -31.84
CA PRO A 209 -20.66 -2.77 -32.35
C PRO A 209 -20.58 -2.63 -33.86
N ARG A 210 -20.62 -3.78 -34.56
CA ARG A 210 -21.15 -3.97 -35.92
C ARG A 210 -20.99 -5.44 -36.36
N SER A 211 -22.13 -6.11 -36.52
CA SER A 211 -22.40 -7.33 -37.31
C SER A 211 -21.75 -8.68 -36.97
N ASP A 212 -20.69 -8.78 -36.17
CA ASP A 212 -20.13 -10.09 -35.81
C ASP A 212 -20.74 -10.61 -34.50
N SER A 213 -21.98 -11.11 -34.58
CA SER A 213 -22.72 -11.58 -33.41
C SER A 213 -22.23 -12.96 -32.93
N PRO A 214 -21.62 -13.08 -31.72
CA PRO A 214 -21.23 -14.37 -31.16
C PRO A 214 -22.42 -15.25 -30.75
N ALA A 215 -23.67 -14.74 -30.87
CA ALA A 215 -24.88 -15.53 -30.68
C ALA A 215 -25.09 -16.60 -31.77
N ALA A 216 -24.50 -16.43 -32.96
CA ALA A 216 -24.50 -17.45 -34.00
C ALA A 216 -23.60 -18.65 -33.64
N GLU A 217 -22.47 -18.41 -32.95
CA GLU A 217 -21.55 -19.47 -32.51
C GLU A 217 -22.10 -20.33 -31.37
N LEU A 218 -22.96 -19.78 -30.50
CA LEU A 218 -23.55 -20.56 -29.40
C LEU A 218 -24.66 -21.52 -29.84
N LYS A 219 -25.27 -21.30 -31.02
CA LYS A 219 -26.33 -22.16 -31.55
C LYS A 219 -25.79 -23.40 -32.30
N SER A 220 -24.51 -23.42 -32.69
CA SER A 220 -23.90 -24.52 -33.47
C SER A 220 -23.27 -25.65 -32.63
N HIS A 221 -23.31 -25.58 -31.30
CA HIS A 221 -22.66 -26.55 -30.40
C HIS A 221 -23.65 -27.27 -29.45
N THR A 222 -24.93 -27.32 -29.80
CA THR A 222 -25.95 -28.12 -29.06
C THR A 222 -26.79 -28.92 -30.05
N GLY A 223 -26.10 -29.54 -31.02
CA GLY A 223 -26.63 -30.60 -31.87
C GLY A 223 -26.02 -31.93 -31.46
#